data_AF-A0A356L2T6-F1
#
_entry.id   AF-A0A356L2T6-F1
#
_cell.length_a   1.000
_cell.length_b   1.000
_cell.length_c   1.000
_cell.angle_alpha   90.00
_cell.angle_beta   90.00
_cell.angle_gamma   90.00
#
_symmetry.space_group_name_H-M   'P 1'
#
loop_
_entity.id
_entity.type
_entity.pdbx_description
1 polymer ?
#
loop_
_entity_poly.entity_id
_entity_poly.type
_entity_poly.pdbx_seq_one_letter_code
_entity_poly.pdbx_strand_id
1 'polypeptide(L)'
;MMTAEQLLGSIFERALQGKLVEQRVSEGTGEDLFQKIQAEKQRLIKSGELKKPKPVEPITEDEIPFDIPETWKWVRVESIVTLNPKNELADDTETAFIPMTLVADGYSNHHTFEVRKWGEIKKGFSHFADGDIGVAKITPCFQNRKSVIFKKLINGFGAGTTELTIVRPFTDSCCPEYLLAVFKSESFIKKGMKSFTGTAGQQRIHKDFLRTYVMPLPPLEEQKRIVAKLEELMQFVEQYAQASTRLNTLNAHFPDQMKKSILQQAVMGKLVPQDPNDEPASVLLKKIVEEKLKLIKEGKIKKEQELDQISEDEIPFDIPENWKWARLGSLIT
;
A
#
# COMPACT_ATOMS: atom_id res chain seq x y z
N MET A 1 15.62 6.24 -7.51
CA MET A 1 15.44 5.02 -6.70
C MET A 1 14.05 4.47 -6.99
N MET A 2 13.88 3.14 -7.02
CA MET A 2 12.55 2.54 -7.13
C MET A 2 11.74 2.81 -5.87
N THR A 3 10.43 3.05 -6.03
CA THR A 3 9.51 3.11 -4.89
C THR A 3 9.29 1.70 -4.32
N ALA A 4 8.79 1.61 -3.08
CA ALA A 4 8.45 0.33 -2.47
C ALA A 4 7.42 -0.45 -3.31
N GLU A 5 6.46 0.24 -3.92
CA GLU A 5 5.46 -0.36 -4.80
C GLU A 5 6.06 -0.92 -6.10
N GLN A 6 7.00 -0.19 -6.72
CA GLN A 6 7.74 -0.67 -7.90
C GLN A 6 8.58 -1.92 -7.56
N LEU A 7 9.17 -1.94 -6.37
CA LEU A 7 9.93 -3.10 -5.89
C LEU A 7 9.03 -4.32 -5.67
N LEU A 8 7.85 -4.14 -5.05
CA LEU A 8 6.86 -5.22 -4.90
C LEU A 8 6.40 -5.75 -6.26
N GLY A 9 6.11 -4.86 -7.22
CA GLY A 9 5.76 -5.26 -8.59
C GLY A 9 6.84 -6.14 -9.20
N SER A 10 8.10 -5.72 -9.11
CA SER A 10 9.24 -6.49 -9.63
C SER A 10 9.40 -7.85 -8.94
N ILE A 11 9.22 -7.92 -7.62
CA ILE A 11 9.31 -9.17 -6.85
C ILE A 11 8.23 -10.16 -7.28
N PHE A 12 6.99 -9.70 -7.46
CA PHE A 12 5.88 -10.53 -7.90
C PHE A 12 6.08 -11.04 -9.33
N GLU A 13 6.55 -10.19 -10.26
CA GLU A 13 6.89 -10.65 -11.62
C GLU A 13 8.03 -11.68 -11.62
N ARG A 14 9.05 -11.50 -10.76
CA ARG A 14 10.13 -12.49 -10.61
C ARG A 14 9.64 -13.82 -10.04
N ALA A 15 8.66 -13.81 -9.14
CA ALA A 15 7.97 -15.02 -8.70
C ALA A 15 7.30 -15.74 -9.86
N LEU A 16 6.58 -15.02 -10.74
CA LEU A 16 5.90 -15.63 -11.88
C LEU A 16 6.85 -16.13 -12.99
N GLN A 17 8.09 -15.68 -13.00
CA GLN A 17 9.12 -16.15 -13.94
C GLN A 17 9.94 -17.32 -13.41
N GLY A 18 9.66 -17.84 -12.21
CA GLY A 18 10.47 -18.89 -11.58
C GLY A 18 11.87 -18.42 -11.17
N LYS A 19 12.06 -17.11 -10.96
CA LYS A 19 13.34 -16.47 -10.63
C LYS A 19 13.46 -16.05 -9.17
N LEU A 20 12.50 -16.45 -8.33
CA LEU A 20 12.48 -16.08 -6.92
C LEU A 20 13.07 -17.16 -6.01
N VAL A 21 12.95 -18.42 -6.40
CA VAL A 21 13.45 -19.58 -5.67
C VAL A 21 14.16 -20.52 -6.63
N GLU A 22 15.04 -21.37 -6.11
CA GLU A 22 15.71 -22.42 -6.87
C GLU A 22 14.73 -23.48 -7.40
N GLN A 23 15.01 -24.00 -8.61
CA GLN A 23 14.27 -25.09 -9.22
C GLN A 23 14.69 -26.43 -8.62
N ARG A 24 13.74 -27.30 -8.28
CA ARG A 24 14.01 -28.60 -7.66
C ARG A 24 13.25 -29.71 -8.39
N VAL A 25 13.99 -30.57 -9.09
CA VAL A 25 13.42 -31.68 -9.87
C VAL A 25 12.64 -32.68 -9.00
N SER A 26 13.02 -32.82 -7.72
CA SER A 26 12.32 -33.69 -6.76
C SER A 26 10.90 -33.24 -6.42
N GLU A 27 10.51 -32.00 -6.74
CA GLU A 27 9.18 -31.46 -6.47
C GLU A 27 8.16 -31.78 -7.57
N GLY A 28 8.60 -32.47 -8.65
CA GLY A 28 7.78 -32.83 -9.80
C GLY A 28 7.66 -31.70 -10.82
N THR A 29 6.63 -31.77 -11.67
CA THR A 29 6.39 -30.77 -12.72
C THR A 29 5.00 -30.13 -12.61
N GLY A 30 4.84 -28.96 -13.23
CA GLY A 30 3.55 -28.32 -13.47
C GLY A 30 2.61 -29.18 -14.32
N GLU A 31 3.15 -30.04 -15.19
CA GLU A 31 2.36 -31.04 -15.93
C GLU A 31 1.77 -32.09 -14.98
N ASP A 32 2.57 -32.67 -14.09
CA ASP A 32 2.08 -33.65 -13.12
C ASP A 32 0.98 -33.06 -12.24
N LEU A 33 1.17 -31.82 -11.79
CA LEU A 33 0.16 -31.11 -11.04
C LEU A 33 -1.10 -30.90 -11.89
N PHE A 34 -0.96 -30.35 -13.10
CA PHE A 34 -2.07 -30.11 -14.00
C PHE A 34 -2.92 -31.37 -14.26
N GLN A 35 -2.28 -32.53 -14.47
CA GLN A 35 -2.99 -33.78 -14.68
C GLN A 35 -3.79 -34.22 -13.44
N LYS A 36 -3.23 -34.06 -12.23
CA LYS A 36 -3.97 -34.30 -10.98
C LYS A 36 -5.21 -33.41 -10.89
N ILE A 37 -5.07 -32.13 -11.26
CA ILE A 37 -6.18 -31.18 -11.28
C ILE A 37 -7.25 -31.59 -12.28
N GLN A 38 -6.85 -32.00 -13.49
CA GLN A 38 -7.82 -32.46 -14.49
C GLN A 38 -8.53 -33.74 -14.04
N ALA A 39 -7.84 -34.68 -13.41
CA ALA A 39 -8.45 -35.89 -12.88
C ALA A 39 -9.51 -35.58 -11.81
N GLU A 40 -9.19 -34.69 -10.87
CA GLU A 40 -10.11 -34.23 -9.84
C GLU A 40 -11.32 -33.48 -10.43
N LYS A 41 -11.06 -32.56 -11.36
CA LYS A 41 -12.12 -31.85 -12.08
C LYS A 41 -13.06 -32.81 -12.81
N GLN A 42 -12.54 -33.85 -13.46
CA GLN A 42 -13.36 -34.86 -14.12
C GLN A 42 -14.15 -35.71 -13.12
N ARG A 43 -13.59 -36.01 -11.95
CA ARG A 43 -14.31 -36.67 -10.85
C ARG A 43 -15.52 -35.85 -10.41
N LEU A 44 -15.34 -34.56 -10.16
CA LEU A 44 -16.40 -33.64 -9.75
C LEU A 44 -17.47 -33.42 -10.83
N ILE A 45 -17.08 -33.45 -12.11
CA ILE A 45 -18.04 -33.41 -13.23
C ILE A 45 -18.87 -34.70 -13.26
N LYS A 46 -18.25 -35.86 -13.05
CA LYS A 46 -18.94 -37.16 -13.04
C LYS A 46 -19.87 -37.31 -11.84
N SER A 47 -19.52 -36.77 -10.67
CA SER A 47 -20.37 -36.78 -9.47
C SER A 47 -21.52 -35.76 -9.53
N GLY A 48 -21.48 -34.81 -10.47
CA GLY A 48 -22.48 -33.76 -10.62
C GLY A 48 -22.26 -32.54 -9.72
N GLU A 49 -21.18 -32.53 -8.93
CA GLU A 49 -20.78 -31.41 -8.08
C GLU A 49 -20.26 -30.21 -8.89
N LEU A 50 -19.73 -30.46 -10.08
CA LEU A 50 -19.24 -29.43 -11.00
C LEU A 50 -19.94 -29.52 -12.36
N LYS A 51 -20.44 -28.39 -12.85
CA LYS A 51 -20.94 -28.30 -14.23
C LYS A 51 -19.78 -28.36 -15.22
N LYS A 52 -19.97 -29.09 -16.33
CA LYS A 52 -18.99 -29.13 -17.41
C LYS A 52 -18.73 -27.70 -17.92
N PRO A 53 -17.49 -27.19 -17.82
CA PRO A 53 -17.19 -25.83 -18.27
C PRO A 53 -17.24 -25.75 -19.79
N LYS A 54 -17.32 -24.52 -20.30
CA LYS A 54 -17.16 -24.28 -21.73
C LYS A 54 -15.75 -24.68 -22.16
N PRO A 55 -15.56 -25.18 -23.39
CA PRO A 55 -14.22 -25.37 -23.95
C PRO A 55 -13.44 -24.05 -23.89
N VAL A 56 -12.15 -24.12 -23.58
CA VAL A 56 -11.23 -23.00 -23.76
C VAL A 56 -10.29 -23.34 -24.89
N GLU A 57 -9.95 -22.34 -25.69
CA GLU A 57 -9.00 -22.49 -26.77
C GLU A 57 -7.63 -22.89 -26.23
N PRO A 58 -6.84 -23.67 -26.98
CA PRO A 58 -5.44 -23.92 -26.67
C PRO A 58 -4.68 -22.60 -26.45
N ILE A 59 -3.59 -22.67 -25.68
CA ILE A 59 -2.71 -21.51 -25.51
C ILE A 59 -1.84 -21.42 -26.76
N THR A 60 -1.77 -20.25 -27.37
CA THR A 60 -0.92 -19.99 -28.54
C THR A 60 0.40 -19.33 -28.14
N GLU A 61 1.41 -19.38 -29.01
CA GLU A 61 2.74 -18.83 -28.72
C GLU A 61 2.72 -17.31 -28.48
N ASP A 62 1.83 -16.57 -29.15
CA ASP A 62 1.67 -15.13 -28.98
C ASP A 62 1.05 -14.72 -27.62
N GLU A 63 0.41 -15.66 -26.91
CA GLU A 63 -0.12 -15.43 -25.57
C GLU A 63 0.95 -15.56 -24.48
N ILE A 64 2.08 -16.20 -24.77
CA ILE A 64 3.16 -16.48 -23.83
C ILE A 64 4.01 -15.22 -23.65
N PRO A 65 4.00 -14.59 -22.46
CA PRO A 65 4.66 -13.29 -22.27
C PRO A 65 6.17 -13.39 -22.03
N PHE A 66 6.66 -14.53 -21.58
CA PHE A 66 8.05 -14.76 -21.18
C PHE A 66 8.35 -16.26 -21.04
N ASP A 67 9.64 -16.59 -21.00
CA ASP A 67 10.11 -17.95 -20.72
C ASP A 67 9.90 -18.32 -19.25
N ILE A 68 9.51 -19.57 -19.02
CA ILE A 68 9.36 -20.19 -17.70
C ILE A 68 10.30 -21.39 -17.56
N PRO A 69 10.61 -21.85 -16.34
CA PRO A 69 11.37 -23.08 -16.13
C PRO A 69 10.74 -24.28 -16.86
N GLU A 70 11.56 -25.22 -17.33
CA GLU A 70 11.08 -26.44 -18.04
C GLU A 70 10.16 -27.30 -17.18
N THR A 71 10.30 -27.22 -15.85
CA THR A 71 9.46 -27.91 -14.88
C THR A 71 8.07 -27.29 -14.75
N TRP A 72 7.82 -26.10 -15.30
CA TRP A 72 6.56 -25.38 -15.19
C TRP A 72 5.68 -25.59 -16.42
N LYS A 73 4.38 -25.31 -16.28
CA LYS A 73 3.42 -25.40 -17.37
C LYS A 73 2.60 -24.12 -17.51
N TRP A 74 2.40 -23.62 -18.73
CA TRP A 74 1.40 -22.60 -19.00
C TRP A 74 -0.01 -23.19 -18.96
N VAL A 75 -0.91 -22.58 -18.19
CA VAL A 75 -2.31 -23.00 -18.04
C VAL A 75 -3.25 -21.80 -18.10
N ARG A 76 -4.51 -22.04 -18.47
CA ARG A 76 -5.57 -21.04 -18.33
C ARG A 76 -6.20 -21.15 -16.95
N VAL A 77 -6.57 -20.03 -16.32
CA VAL A 77 -7.15 -20.04 -14.96
C VAL A 77 -8.34 -21.02 -14.84
N GLU A 78 -9.31 -21.01 -15.77
CA GLU A 78 -10.47 -21.92 -15.71
C GLU A 78 -10.10 -23.41 -15.77
N SER A 79 -8.91 -23.74 -16.29
CA SER A 79 -8.47 -25.13 -16.32
C SER A 79 -8.13 -25.67 -14.93
N ILE A 80 -7.78 -24.81 -13.97
CA ILE A 80 -7.29 -25.20 -12.64
C ILE A 80 -8.15 -24.73 -11.45
N VAL A 81 -9.25 -24.03 -11.70
CA VAL A 81 -10.16 -23.51 -10.65
C VAL A 81 -11.63 -23.66 -11.03
N THR A 82 -12.51 -23.51 -10.04
CA THR A 82 -13.94 -23.25 -10.23
C THR A 82 -14.22 -21.76 -10.05
N LEU A 83 -14.95 -21.16 -10.99
CA LEU A 83 -15.33 -19.74 -10.94
C LEU A 83 -16.76 -19.57 -10.43
N ASN A 84 -16.95 -18.64 -9.50
CA ASN A 84 -18.23 -18.27 -8.88
C ASN A 84 -19.02 -19.49 -8.36
N PRO A 85 -18.42 -20.33 -7.50
CA PRO A 85 -19.14 -21.44 -6.88
C PRO A 85 -20.37 -20.93 -6.12
N LYS A 86 -21.39 -21.78 -6.03
CA LYS A 86 -22.56 -21.54 -5.19
C LYS A 86 -22.42 -22.35 -3.91
N ASN A 87 -22.87 -21.74 -2.82
CA ASN A 87 -23.02 -22.38 -1.52
C ASN A 87 -24.51 -22.41 -1.18
N GLU A 88 -24.96 -23.47 -0.51
CA GLU A 88 -26.32 -23.64 -0.01
C GLU A 88 -26.25 -23.96 1.49
N LEU A 89 -26.95 -23.17 2.31
CA LEU A 89 -26.92 -23.22 3.77
C LEU A 89 -28.33 -22.94 4.30
N ALA A 90 -28.59 -23.25 5.58
CA ALA A 90 -29.85 -22.89 6.23
C ALA A 90 -29.94 -21.37 6.45
N ASP A 91 -31.15 -20.80 6.29
CA ASP A 91 -31.35 -19.35 6.27
C ASP A 91 -30.94 -18.62 7.57
N ASP A 92 -31.00 -19.32 8.69
CA ASP A 92 -30.62 -18.86 10.02
C ASP A 92 -29.11 -18.96 10.32
N THR A 93 -28.34 -19.63 9.44
CA THR A 93 -26.89 -19.77 9.60
C THR A 93 -26.22 -18.40 9.57
N GLU A 94 -25.45 -18.08 10.60
CA GLU A 94 -24.62 -16.89 10.61
C GLU A 94 -23.43 -17.07 9.65
N THR A 95 -23.22 -16.08 8.79
CA THR A 95 -22.21 -16.10 7.73
C THR A 95 -21.52 -14.74 7.62
N ALA A 96 -20.36 -14.71 6.98
CA ALA A 96 -19.60 -13.49 6.77
C ALA A 96 -20.17 -12.69 5.59
N PHE A 97 -20.45 -11.40 5.80
CA PHE A 97 -20.77 -10.46 4.74
C PHE A 97 -19.60 -9.50 4.48
N ILE A 98 -19.11 -9.46 3.24
CA ILE A 98 -17.93 -8.67 2.86
C ILE A 98 -18.27 -7.70 1.72
N PRO A 99 -18.58 -6.43 2.02
CA PRO A 99 -18.65 -5.38 1.00
C PRO A 99 -17.23 -4.97 0.56
N MET A 100 -17.13 -4.27 -0.57
CA MET A 100 -15.85 -3.86 -1.16
C MET A 100 -14.98 -2.98 -0.25
N THR A 101 -15.59 -2.28 0.71
CA THR A 101 -14.90 -1.44 1.70
C THR A 101 -14.10 -2.25 2.71
N LEU A 102 -14.47 -3.51 2.95
CA LEU A 102 -13.78 -4.39 3.90
C LEU A 102 -12.70 -5.25 3.24
N VAL A 103 -12.44 -5.06 1.94
CA VAL A 103 -11.35 -5.69 1.20
C VAL A 103 -10.20 -4.69 1.07
N ALA A 104 -9.03 -5.07 1.62
CA ALA A 104 -7.81 -4.28 1.51
C ALA A 104 -7.30 -4.21 0.07
N ASP A 105 -6.60 -3.12 -0.26
CA ASP A 105 -5.97 -2.91 -1.56
C ASP A 105 -4.47 -3.24 -1.57
N GLY A 106 -3.85 -3.01 -2.73
CA GLY A 106 -2.44 -3.23 -2.96
C GLY A 106 -2.05 -4.70 -2.84
N TYR A 107 -0.90 -4.94 -2.22
CA TYR A 107 -0.36 -6.28 -2.01
C TYR A 107 -0.87 -6.96 -0.72
N SER A 108 -1.75 -6.30 0.04
CA SER A 108 -2.30 -6.83 1.28
C SER A 108 -3.22 -8.03 1.03
N ASN A 109 -3.14 -9.07 1.85
CA ASN A 109 -4.05 -10.21 1.87
C ASN A 109 -4.94 -10.15 3.11
N HIS A 110 -5.68 -9.05 3.26
CA HIS A 110 -6.48 -8.78 4.45
C HIS A 110 -7.92 -8.41 4.08
N HIS A 111 -8.85 -8.94 4.86
CA HIS A 111 -10.26 -8.56 4.85
C HIS A 111 -10.82 -8.56 6.28
N THR A 112 -11.93 -7.87 6.44
CA THR A 112 -12.81 -8.01 7.60
C THR A 112 -14.23 -8.31 7.11
N PHE A 113 -15.14 -8.63 8.02
CA PHE A 113 -16.52 -8.97 7.65
C PHE A 113 -17.51 -8.48 8.70
N GLU A 114 -18.75 -8.31 8.25
CA GLU A 114 -19.92 -8.17 9.11
C GLU A 114 -20.60 -9.53 9.25
N VAL A 115 -21.22 -9.81 10.40
CA VAL A 115 -22.02 -11.04 10.56
C VAL A 115 -23.45 -10.76 10.06
N ARG A 116 -23.95 -11.65 9.20
CA ARG A 116 -25.31 -11.63 8.65
C ARG A 116 -25.87 -13.05 8.57
N LYS A 117 -27.20 -13.18 8.60
CA LYS A 117 -27.85 -14.46 8.38
C LYS A 117 -27.84 -14.82 6.91
N TRP A 118 -27.61 -16.09 6.58
CA TRP A 118 -27.53 -16.55 5.19
C TRP A 118 -28.77 -16.17 4.37
N GLY A 119 -29.97 -16.27 4.96
CA GLY A 119 -31.22 -15.91 4.30
C GLY A 119 -31.28 -14.47 3.77
N GLU A 120 -30.54 -13.56 4.40
CA GLU A 120 -30.45 -12.14 4.03
C GLU A 120 -29.50 -11.89 2.85
N ILE A 121 -28.47 -12.73 2.71
CA ILE A 121 -27.36 -12.51 1.76
C ILE A 121 -27.20 -13.61 0.70
N LYS A 122 -28.04 -14.65 0.71
CA LYS A 122 -28.01 -15.75 -0.28
C LYS A 122 -28.44 -15.35 -1.69
N LYS A 123 -29.06 -14.17 -1.86
CA LYS A 123 -29.52 -13.64 -3.15
C LYS A 123 -28.91 -12.26 -3.38
N GLY A 124 -28.51 -11.99 -4.63
CA GLY A 124 -27.97 -10.69 -5.02
C GLY A 124 -26.50 -10.46 -4.69
N PHE A 125 -25.79 -11.47 -4.18
CA PHE A 125 -24.38 -11.38 -3.76
C PHE A 125 -23.54 -12.54 -4.32
N SER A 126 -22.22 -12.36 -4.33
CA SER A 126 -21.26 -13.40 -4.69
C SER A 126 -20.99 -14.30 -3.49
N HIS A 127 -21.14 -15.62 -3.65
CA HIS A 127 -20.96 -16.59 -2.55
C HIS A 127 -19.48 -17.02 -2.50
N PHE A 128 -18.94 -17.21 -1.32
CA PHE A 128 -17.58 -17.72 -1.12
C PHE A 128 -17.49 -18.54 0.18
N ALA A 129 -16.45 -19.35 0.28
CA ALA A 129 -16.10 -20.15 1.44
C ALA A 129 -14.64 -19.89 1.84
N ASP A 130 -14.22 -20.40 2.99
CA ASP A 130 -12.81 -20.37 3.40
C ASP A 130 -11.92 -21.01 2.32
N GLY A 131 -10.83 -20.32 1.98
CA GLY A 131 -9.89 -20.73 0.93
C GLY A 131 -10.21 -20.19 -0.46
N ASP A 132 -11.41 -19.65 -0.69
CA ASP A 132 -11.75 -18.98 -1.95
C ASP A 132 -11.00 -17.65 -2.08
N ILE A 133 -10.74 -17.25 -3.33
CA ILE A 133 -10.11 -15.97 -3.66
C ILE A 133 -11.13 -15.06 -4.31
N GLY A 134 -11.35 -13.87 -3.75
CA GLY A 134 -12.10 -12.81 -4.38
C GLY A 134 -11.18 -11.96 -5.25
N VAL A 135 -11.53 -11.75 -6.51
CA VAL A 135 -10.83 -10.88 -7.46
C VAL A 135 -11.77 -9.75 -7.89
N ALA A 136 -11.44 -8.50 -7.58
CA ALA A 136 -12.21 -7.34 -8.05
C ALA A 136 -12.36 -7.35 -9.56
N LYS A 137 -13.47 -6.83 -10.09
CA LYS A 137 -13.67 -6.72 -11.55
C LYS A 137 -14.01 -5.32 -12.03
N ILE A 138 -14.15 -4.35 -11.13
CA ILE A 138 -14.56 -2.97 -11.41
C ILE A 138 -13.49 -1.95 -11.04
N THR A 139 -13.46 -0.81 -11.74
CA THR A 139 -12.64 0.36 -11.39
C THR A 139 -13.15 1.10 -10.14
N PRO A 140 -12.27 1.66 -9.28
CA PRO A 140 -10.81 1.53 -9.29
C PRO A 140 -10.31 0.26 -8.59
N CYS A 141 -11.20 -0.54 -8.01
CA CYS A 141 -10.85 -1.69 -7.15
C CYS A 141 -9.94 -2.71 -7.84
N PHE A 142 -10.18 -3.03 -9.12
CA PHE A 142 -9.30 -3.89 -9.91
C PHE A 142 -7.90 -3.27 -10.05
N GLN A 143 -7.81 -1.99 -10.41
CA GLN A 143 -6.53 -1.29 -10.60
C GLN A 143 -5.70 -1.26 -9.30
N ASN A 144 -6.40 -1.13 -8.18
CA ASN A 144 -5.82 -1.11 -6.85
C ASN A 144 -5.56 -2.52 -6.28
N ARG A 145 -5.65 -3.60 -7.08
CA ARG A 145 -5.37 -4.97 -6.65
C ARG A 145 -6.21 -5.42 -5.44
N LYS A 146 -7.48 -5.00 -5.37
CA LYS A 146 -8.44 -5.49 -4.37
C LYS A 146 -8.84 -6.93 -4.62
N SER A 147 -7.88 -7.81 -4.45
CA SER A 147 -8.01 -9.26 -4.47
C SER A 147 -7.58 -9.81 -3.11
N VAL A 148 -8.28 -10.81 -2.60
CA VAL A 148 -8.05 -11.34 -1.25
C VAL A 148 -8.42 -12.82 -1.15
N ILE A 149 -7.74 -13.56 -0.29
CA ILE A 149 -8.18 -14.90 0.11
C ILE A 149 -9.14 -14.77 1.29
N PHE A 150 -10.32 -15.36 1.17
CA PHE A 150 -11.26 -15.45 2.28
C PHE A 150 -10.76 -16.51 3.26
N LYS A 151 -10.57 -16.11 4.51
CA LYS A 151 -10.07 -16.95 5.60
C LYS A 151 -10.77 -16.56 6.88
N LYS A 152 -10.94 -17.54 7.79
CA LYS A 152 -11.52 -17.35 9.13
C LYS A 152 -12.93 -16.78 9.05
N LEU A 153 -13.71 -17.23 8.06
CA LEU A 153 -15.12 -16.86 7.96
C LEU A 153 -15.92 -17.52 9.09
N ILE A 154 -16.93 -16.83 9.63
CA ILE A 154 -17.87 -17.45 10.56
C ILE A 154 -18.60 -18.60 9.84
N ASN A 155 -18.60 -19.78 10.48
CA ASN A 155 -19.07 -21.05 9.91
C ASN A 155 -18.43 -21.44 8.57
N GLY A 156 -17.30 -20.83 8.18
CA GLY A 156 -16.57 -21.16 6.95
C GLY A 156 -17.18 -20.61 5.66
N PHE A 157 -18.24 -19.81 5.73
CA PHE A 157 -18.98 -19.32 4.56
C PHE A 157 -19.29 -17.83 4.62
N GLY A 158 -19.44 -17.24 3.44
CA GLY A 158 -19.89 -15.86 3.33
C GLY A 158 -20.46 -15.50 1.96
N ALA A 159 -20.96 -14.28 1.89
CA ALA A 159 -21.33 -13.63 0.65
C ALA A 159 -20.88 -12.17 0.65
N GLY A 160 -20.77 -11.56 -0.52
CA GLY A 160 -20.28 -10.20 -0.62
C GLY A 160 -20.60 -9.54 -1.93
N THR A 161 -20.00 -8.38 -2.15
CA THR A 161 -20.23 -7.58 -3.35
C THR A 161 -20.16 -8.42 -4.63
N THR A 162 -21.12 -8.18 -5.53
CA THR A 162 -21.13 -8.81 -6.85
C THR A 162 -20.01 -8.32 -7.74
N GLU A 163 -19.26 -7.28 -7.33
CA GLU A 163 -18.08 -6.75 -8.02
C GLU A 163 -16.80 -7.57 -7.78
N LEU A 164 -16.92 -8.74 -7.14
CA LEU A 164 -15.87 -9.76 -7.06
C LEU A 164 -16.23 -10.94 -7.98
N THR A 165 -15.22 -11.47 -8.66
CA THR A 165 -15.24 -12.83 -9.21
C THR A 165 -14.61 -13.76 -8.18
N ILE A 166 -15.30 -14.84 -7.82
CA ILE A 166 -14.83 -15.79 -6.81
C ILE A 166 -14.11 -16.93 -7.51
N VAL A 167 -12.92 -17.26 -7.03
CA VAL A 167 -12.04 -18.29 -7.56
C VAL A 167 -11.82 -19.33 -6.48
N ARG A 168 -12.34 -20.54 -6.71
CA ARG A 168 -12.14 -21.69 -5.82
C ARG A 168 -11.10 -22.63 -6.42
N PRO A 169 -9.89 -22.74 -5.86
CA PRO A 169 -8.97 -23.79 -6.28
C PRO A 169 -9.57 -25.17 -5.94
N PHE A 170 -9.24 -26.19 -6.74
CA PHE A 170 -9.56 -27.56 -6.34
C PHE A 170 -8.75 -27.89 -5.08
N THR A 171 -9.36 -28.60 -4.13
CA THR A 171 -8.70 -28.95 -2.86
C THR A 171 -7.38 -29.69 -3.14
N ASP A 172 -6.31 -29.34 -2.42
CA ASP A 172 -4.95 -29.89 -2.53
C ASP A 172 -4.27 -29.76 -3.91
N SER A 173 -4.84 -28.98 -4.81
CA SER A 173 -4.41 -28.89 -6.21
C SER A 173 -3.55 -27.67 -6.53
N CYS A 174 -3.76 -26.55 -5.85
CA CYS A 174 -3.00 -25.31 -6.02
C CYS A 174 -2.93 -24.56 -4.71
N CYS A 175 -1.81 -23.87 -4.48
CA CYS A 175 -1.66 -22.96 -3.35
C CYS A 175 -2.49 -21.68 -3.59
N PRO A 176 -3.50 -21.36 -2.75
CA PRO A 176 -4.33 -20.17 -2.93
C PRO A 176 -3.52 -18.87 -2.91
N GLU A 177 -2.47 -18.81 -2.10
CA GLU A 177 -1.58 -17.65 -1.97
C GLU A 177 -0.78 -17.42 -3.25
N TYR A 178 -0.36 -18.49 -3.93
CA TYR A 178 0.29 -18.38 -5.24
C TYR A 178 -0.67 -17.83 -6.30
N LEU A 179 -1.91 -18.32 -6.34
CA LEU A 179 -2.95 -17.78 -7.22
C LEU A 179 -3.23 -16.30 -6.91
N LEU A 180 -3.31 -15.94 -5.62
CA LEU A 180 -3.45 -14.54 -5.22
C LEU A 180 -2.27 -13.68 -5.71
N ALA A 181 -1.04 -14.20 -5.62
CA ALA A 181 0.14 -13.51 -6.13
C ALA A 181 0.04 -13.26 -7.64
N VAL A 182 -0.44 -14.23 -8.41
CA VAL A 182 -0.74 -14.05 -9.84
C VAL A 182 -1.76 -12.93 -10.05
N PHE A 183 -2.87 -12.91 -9.30
CA PHE A 183 -3.92 -11.90 -9.45
C PHE A 183 -3.55 -10.51 -8.92
N LYS A 184 -2.43 -10.37 -8.22
CA LYS A 184 -1.87 -9.08 -7.77
C LYS A 184 -0.67 -8.63 -8.61
N SER A 185 -0.16 -9.49 -9.50
CA SER A 185 0.97 -9.19 -10.37
C SER A 185 0.68 -8.03 -11.32
N GLU A 186 1.72 -7.29 -11.71
CA GLU A 186 1.58 -6.14 -12.59
C GLU A 186 1.12 -6.55 -13.99
N SER A 187 1.59 -7.70 -14.48
CA SER A 187 1.19 -8.28 -15.75
C SER A 187 -0.30 -8.60 -15.80
N PHE A 188 -0.86 -9.19 -14.74
CA PHE A 188 -2.30 -9.46 -14.62
C PHE A 188 -3.13 -8.16 -14.62
N ILE A 189 -2.73 -7.19 -13.80
CA ILE A 189 -3.46 -5.91 -13.67
C ILE A 189 -3.41 -5.12 -14.99
N LYS A 190 -2.24 -5.03 -15.64
CA LYS A 190 -2.12 -4.35 -16.94
C LYS A 190 -2.95 -5.03 -18.02
N LYS A 191 -2.92 -6.36 -18.11
CA LYS A 191 -3.73 -7.10 -19.10
C LYS A 191 -5.24 -6.92 -18.82
N GLY A 192 -5.66 -6.93 -17.56
CA GLY A 192 -7.07 -6.71 -17.20
C GLY A 192 -7.55 -5.30 -17.50
N MET A 193 -6.73 -4.29 -17.23
CA MET A 193 -7.03 -2.89 -17.59
C MET A 193 -7.21 -2.69 -19.09
N LYS A 194 -6.43 -3.39 -19.92
CA LYS A 194 -6.60 -3.37 -21.39
C LYS A 194 -7.91 -4.02 -21.85
N SER A 195 -8.50 -4.89 -21.03
CA SER A 195 -9.78 -5.56 -21.32
C SER A 195 -11.01 -4.77 -20.86
N PHE A 196 -10.82 -3.57 -20.31
CA PHE A 196 -11.91 -2.79 -19.74
C PHE A 196 -12.97 -2.42 -20.77
N THR A 197 -14.22 -2.63 -20.39
CA THR A 197 -15.40 -2.17 -21.13
C THR A 197 -16.31 -1.34 -20.22
N GLY A 198 -17.16 -0.50 -20.81
CA GLY A 198 -18.08 0.40 -20.09
C GLY A 198 -17.65 1.87 -20.08
N THR A 199 -18.44 2.70 -19.39
CA THR A 199 -18.28 4.17 -19.32
C THR A 199 -17.18 4.57 -18.35
N ALA A 200 -16.53 5.72 -18.59
CA ALA A 200 -15.51 6.29 -17.71
C ALA A 200 -15.99 6.32 -16.24
N GLY A 201 -15.18 5.78 -15.32
CA GLY A 201 -15.49 5.69 -13.89
C GLY A 201 -16.27 4.43 -13.44
N GLN A 202 -16.86 3.67 -14.37
CA GLN A 202 -17.55 2.41 -14.07
C GLN A 202 -17.16 1.30 -15.06
N GLN A 203 -15.87 1.18 -15.32
CA GLN A 203 -15.36 0.16 -16.23
C GLN A 203 -15.17 -1.18 -15.51
N ARG A 204 -15.35 -2.27 -16.25
CA ARG A 204 -15.12 -3.64 -15.76
C ARG A 204 -14.19 -4.41 -16.67
N ILE A 205 -13.41 -5.32 -16.10
CA ILE A 205 -12.70 -6.33 -16.92
C ILE A 205 -13.71 -7.09 -17.77
N HIS A 206 -13.29 -7.51 -18.96
CA HIS A 206 -14.12 -8.33 -19.82
C HIS A 206 -14.55 -9.60 -19.07
N LYS A 207 -15.80 -10.07 -19.28
CA LYS A 207 -16.38 -11.20 -18.52
C LYS A 207 -15.55 -12.48 -18.61
N ASP A 208 -14.87 -12.68 -19.74
CA ASP A 208 -14.05 -13.86 -19.99
C ASP A 208 -12.56 -13.64 -19.62
N PHE A 209 -12.16 -12.42 -19.24
CA PHE A 209 -10.75 -12.09 -18.96
C PHE A 209 -10.13 -13.04 -17.94
N LEU A 210 -10.76 -13.19 -16.77
CA LEU A 210 -10.22 -14.05 -15.72
C LEU A 210 -10.25 -15.52 -16.14
N ARG A 211 -11.29 -15.95 -16.86
CA ARG A 211 -11.47 -17.32 -17.34
C ARG A 211 -10.34 -17.74 -18.29
N THR A 212 -9.99 -16.87 -19.23
CA THR A 212 -9.02 -17.16 -20.29
C THR A 212 -7.59 -16.75 -19.95
N TYR A 213 -7.38 -16.02 -18.85
CA TYR A 213 -6.05 -15.57 -18.44
C TYR A 213 -5.03 -16.72 -18.40
N VAL A 214 -3.92 -16.54 -19.11
CA VAL A 214 -2.81 -17.49 -19.20
C VAL A 214 -1.82 -17.19 -18.07
N MET A 215 -1.53 -18.20 -17.26
CA MET A 215 -0.64 -18.10 -16.11
C MET A 215 0.32 -19.28 -16.00
N PRO A 216 1.50 -19.09 -15.38
CA PRO A 216 2.42 -20.18 -15.12
C PRO A 216 1.92 -21.05 -13.96
N LEU A 217 2.11 -22.36 -14.08
CA LEU A 217 1.81 -23.36 -13.06
C LEU A 217 3.11 -24.09 -12.66
N PRO A 218 3.71 -23.74 -11.52
CA PRO A 218 4.80 -24.51 -10.91
C PRO A 218 4.28 -25.78 -10.24
N PRO A 219 5.15 -26.73 -9.88
CA PRO A 219 4.84 -27.79 -8.92
C PRO A 219 4.33 -27.23 -7.58
N LEU A 220 3.49 -27.98 -6.88
CA LEU A 220 2.79 -27.48 -5.67
C LEU A 220 3.76 -27.07 -4.55
N GLU A 221 4.82 -27.84 -4.33
CA GLU A 221 5.80 -27.52 -3.28
C GLU A 221 6.61 -26.27 -3.64
N GLU A 222 6.91 -26.07 -4.93
CA GLU A 222 7.54 -24.84 -5.39
C GLU A 222 6.62 -23.62 -5.21
N GLN A 223 5.32 -23.75 -5.48
CA GLN A 223 4.35 -22.68 -5.19
C GLN A 223 4.42 -22.23 -3.73
N LYS A 224 4.46 -23.18 -2.78
CA LYS A 224 4.58 -22.89 -1.34
C LYS A 224 5.90 -22.19 -1.01
N ARG A 225 7.02 -22.62 -1.61
CA ARG A 225 8.33 -21.95 -1.42
C ARG A 225 8.34 -20.54 -1.98
N ILE A 226 7.74 -20.32 -3.15
CA ILE A 226 7.58 -18.99 -3.75
C ILE A 226 6.80 -18.09 -2.78
N VAL A 227 5.67 -18.56 -2.27
CA VAL A 227 4.84 -17.80 -1.32
C VAL A 227 5.61 -17.47 -0.05
N ALA A 228 6.30 -18.44 0.56
CA ALA A 228 7.13 -18.20 1.74
C ALA A 228 8.20 -17.13 1.47
N LYS A 229 8.84 -17.16 0.29
CA LYS A 229 9.84 -16.16 -0.09
C LYS A 229 9.22 -14.79 -0.37
N LEU A 230 8.02 -14.73 -0.94
CA LEU A 230 7.28 -13.48 -1.13
C LEU A 230 6.96 -12.84 0.22
N GLU A 231 6.44 -13.62 1.19
CA GLU A 231 6.14 -13.13 2.54
C GLU A 231 7.38 -12.60 3.25
N GLU A 232 8.51 -13.30 3.16
CA GLU A 232 9.81 -12.85 3.68
C GLU A 232 10.22 -11.50 3.06
N LEU A 233 10.18 -11.40 1.73
CA LEU A 233 10.60 -10.19 1.02
C LEU A 233 9.67 -9.00 1.26
N MET A 234 8.36 -9.25 1.39
CA MET A 234 7.37 -8.20 1.68
C MET A 234 7.67 -7.50 3.01
N GLN A 235 8.20 -8.21 4.02
CA GLN A 235 8.61 -7.60 5.29
C GLN A 235 9.77 -6.61 5.10
N PHE A 236 10.76 -6.94 4.26
CA PHE A 236 11.86 -6.02 3.95
C PHE A 236 11.39 -4.81 3.14
N VAL A 237 10.45 -4.99 2.22
CA VAL A 237 9.91 -3.87 1.45
C VAL A 237 9.10 -2.92 2.34
N GLU A 238 8.35 -3.44 3.30
CA GLU A 238 7.65 -2.62 4.29
C GLU A 238 8.63 -1.80 5.14
N GLN A 239 9.72 -2.40 5.61
CA GLN A 239 10.79 -1.68 6.32
C GLN A 239 11.42 -0.59 5.45
N TYR A 240 11.67 -0.88 4.17
CA TYR A 240 12.16 0.11 3.21
C TYR A 240 11.18 1.27 3.02
N ALA A 241 9.87 0.98 2.90
CA ALA A 241 8.82 1.99 2.76
C ALA A 241 8.78 2.94 3.97
N GLN A 242 8.88 2.38 5.18
CA GLN A 242 8.91 3.15 6.43
C GLN A 242 10.17 4.02 6.53
N ALA A 243 11.34 3.47 6.22
CA ALA A 243 12.60 4.21 6.21
C ALA A 243 12.58 5.36 5.18
N SER A 244 12.07 5.10 3.97
CA SER A 244 11.93 6.12 2.92
C SER A 244 10.99 7.23 3.34
N THR A 245 9.84 6.88 3.95
CA THR A 245 8.89 7.86 4.48
C THR A 245 9.52 8.72 5.56
N ARG A 246 10.20 8.10 6.54
CA ARG A 246 10.90 8.83 7.61
C ARG A 246 11.95 9.78 7.07
N LEU A 247 12.75 9.36 6.10
CA LEU A 247 13.76 10.20 5.45
C LEU A 247 13.11 11.39 4.74
N ASN A 248 12.03 11.16 4.00
CA ASN A 248 11.30 12.22 3.30
C ASN A 248 10.69 13.22 4.30
N THR A 249 10.09 12.75 5.38
CA THR A 249 9.55 13.61 6.44
C THR A 249 10.67 14.45 7.09
N LEU A 250 11.81 13.84 7.41
CA LEU A 250 12.95 14.57 7.96
C LEU A 250 13.45 15.64 6.98
N ASN A 251 13.65 15.29 5.71
CA ASN A 251 14.09 16.23 4.68
C ASN A 251 13.10 17.37 4.44
N ALA A 252 11.79 17.12 4.58
CA ALA A 252 10.78 18.17 4.45
C ALA A 252 10.85 19.19 5.60
N HIS A 253 11.12 18.75 6.83
CA HIS A 253 11.14 19.63 8.01
C HIS A 253 12.53 20.21 8.31
N PHE A 254 13.59 19.54 7.86
CA PHE A 254 14.97 19.89 8.17
C PHE A 254 15.34 21.32 7.77
N PRO A 255 15.01 21.82 6.56
CA PRO A 255 15.37 23.20 6.17
C PRO A 255 14.79 24.25 7.13
N ASP A 256 13.53 24.09 7.54
CA ASP A 256 12.87 25.07 8.41
C ASP A 256 13.34 24.95 9.86
N GLN A 257 13.56 23.74 10.36
CA GLN A 257 14.18 23.52 11.67
C GLN A 257 15.60 24.10 11.73
N MET A 258 16.39 23.89 10.68
CA MET A 258 17.75 24.42 10.56
C MET A 258 17.74 25.94 10.52
N LYS A 259 16.87 26.57 9.71
CA LYS A 259 16.71 28.04 9.69
C LYS A 259 16.36 28.59 11.07
N LYS A 260 15.37 27.99 11.76
CA LYS A 260 14.98 28.41 13.12
C LYS A 260 16.16 28.32 14.09
N SER A 261 16.90 27.22 14.05
CA SER A 261 18.07 27.02 14.90
C SER A 261 19.16 28.05 14.59
N ILE A 262 19.47 28.31 13.32
CA ILE A 262 20.47 29.30 12.92
C ILE A 262 20.06 30.70 13.37
N LEU A 263 18.81 31.11 13.12
CA LEU A 263 18.28 32.40 13.55
C LEU A 263 18.34 32.54 15.08
N GLN A 264 18.01 31.48 15.82
CA GLN A 264 18.11 31.48 17.27
C GLN A 264 19.56 31.67 17.73
N GLN A 265 20.51 30.95 17.14
CA GLN A 265 21.94 31.16 17.46
C GLN A 265 22.40 32.57 17.09
N ALA A 266 21.85 33.18 16.03
CA ALA A 266 22.16 34.54 15.62
C ALA A 266 21.75 35.56 16.68
N VAL A 267 20.50 35.50 17.16
CA VAL A 267 19.98 36.44 18.16
C VAL A 267 20.55 36.22 19.56
N MET A 268 21.14 35.06 19.83
CA MET A 268 21.92 34.80 21.04
C MET A 268 23.39 35.25 20.95
N GLY A 269 23.82 35.79 19.80
CA GLY A 269 25.22 36.18 19.58
C GLY A 269 26.20 35.01 19.48
N LYS A 270 25.72 33.79 19.20
CA LYS A 270 26.53 32.56 19.19
C LYS A 270 27.07 32.16 17.82
N LEU A 271 26.68 32.88 16.75
CA LEU A 271 27.11 32.54 15.39
C LEU A 271 28.53 32.99 15.06
N VAL A 272 29.04 34.00 15.74
CA VAL A 272 30.37 34.58 15.50
C VAL A 272 31.10 34.80 16.82
N PRO A 273 32.44 34.71 16.84
CA PRO A 273 33.22 35.11 18.01
C PRO A 273 32.91 36.56 18.40
N GLN A 274 32.81 36.82 19.70
CA GLN A 274 32.62 38.18 20.24
C GLN A 274 33.98 38.88 20.35
N ASP A 275 34.07 40.13 19.88
CA ASP A 275 35.27 40.94 20.06
C ASP A 275 35.14 41.76 21.36
N PRO A 276 36.04 41.59 22.34
CA PRO A 276 36.05 42.40 23.55
C PRO A 276 36.23 43.91 23.31
N ASN A 277 36.71 44.30 22.12
CA ASN A 277 36.89 45.71 21.74
C ASN A 277 35.64 46.33 21.12
N ASP A 278 34.58 45.56 20.86
CA ASP A 278 33.31 46.10 20.34
C ASP A 278 32.66 47.06 21.35
N GLU A 279 32.11 48.17 20.86
CA GLU A 279 31.38 49.13 21.71
C GLU A 279 30.17 48.44 22.37
N PRO A 280 30.04 48.49 23.71
CA PRO A 280 28.90 47.89 24.39
C PRO A 280 27.58 48.52 23.94
N ALA A 281 26.54 47.69 23.72
CA ALA A 281 25.22 48.13 23.28
C ALA A 281 24.58 49.16 24.23
N SER A 282 25.02 49.21 25.50
CA SER A 282 24.61 50.22 26.47
C SER A 282 25.00 51.66 26.07
N VAL A 283 26.09 51.84 25.32
CA VAL A 283 26.53 53.14 24.81
C VAL A 283 25.64 53.58 23.65
N LEU A 284 25.32 52.68 22.72
CA LEU A 284 24.40 52.94 21.61
C LEU A 284 22.99 53.32 22.11
N LEU A 285 22.48 52.60 23.13
CA LEU A 285 21.19 52.92 23.74
C LEU A 285 21.13 54.33 24.30
N LYS A 286 22.20 54.81 24.95
CA LYS A 286 22.28 56.21 25.43
C LYS A 286 22.20 57.21 24.29
N LYS A 287 22.94 56.97 23.20
CA LYS A 287 22.91 57.81 21.98
C LYS A 287 21.50 57.88 21.38
N ILE A 288 20.77 56.76 21.33
CA ILE A 288 19.38 56.71 20.83
C ILE A 288 18.43 57.55 21.70
N VAL A 289 18.56 57.44 23.03
CA VAL A 289 17.73 58.22 23.97
C VAL A 289 17.99 59.72 23.82
N GLU A 290 19.26 60.13 23.71
CA GLU A 290 19.64 61.53 23.51
C GLU A 290 19.10 62.09 22.19
N GLU A 291 19.21 61.34 21.09
CA GLU A 291 18.69 61.77 19.79
C GLU A 291 17.16 61.85 19.78
N LYS A 292 16.45 60.90 20.43
CA LYS A 292 15.00 60.98 20.61
C LYS A 292 14.59 62.24 21.38
N LEU A 293 15.28 62.57 22.48
CA LEU A 293 14.99 63.79 23.25
C LEU A 293 15.17 65.06 22.41
N LYS A 294 16.19 65.08 21.55
CA LYS A 294 16.42 66.17 20.61
C LYS A 294 15.30 66.28 19.58
N LEU A 295 14.87 65.18 18.97
CA LEU A 295 13.76 65.16 18.00
C LEU A 295 12.41 65.55 18.62
N ILE A 296 12.17 65.19 19.89
CA ILE A 296 11.01 65.66 20.67
C ILE A 296 11.08 67.18 20.87
N LYS A 297 12.26 67.70 21.25
CA LYS A 297 12.48 69.14 21.43
C LYS A 297 12.31 69.92 20.13
N GLU A 298 12.69 69.33 19.01
CA GLU A 298 12.50 69.86 17.66
C GLU A 298 11.06 69.68 17.13
N GLY A 299 10.18 69.01 17.88
CA GLY A 299 8.77 68.79 17.52
C GLY A 299 8.55 67.79 16.38
N LYS A 300 9.58 67.03 15.97
CA LYS A 300 9.51 66.07 14.87
C LYS A 300 8.85 64.76 15.25
N ILE A 301 8.87 64.39 16.53
CA ILE A 301 8.21 63.20 17.09
C ILE A 301 7.47 63.58 18.39
N LYS A 302 6.39 62.86 18.70
CA LYS A 302 5.61 63.10 19.93
C LYS A 302 6.30 62.47 21.14
N LYS A 303 6.09 63.05 22.33
CA LYS A 303 6.57 62.48 23.59
C LYS A 303 5.74 61.24 23.93
N GLU A 304 6.36 60.07 23.89
CA GLU A 304 5.77 58.80 24.30
C GLU A 304 5.91 58.57 25.82
N GLN A 305 5.14 57.61 26.33
CA GLN A 305 5.17 57.19 27.74
C GLN A 305 6.47 56.44 28.06
N GLU A 306 7.03 56.66 29.25
CA GLU A 306 8.20 55.90 29.72
C GLU A 306 7.85 54.42 29.89
N LEU A 307 8.72 53.55 29.37
CA LEU A 307 8.55 52.10 29.41
C LEU A 307 9.17 51.54 30.69
N ASP A 308 8.53 50.51 31.26
CA ASP A 308 9.03 49.82 32.44
C ASP A 308 10.39 49.14 32.21
N GLN A 309 11.19 49.06 33.27
CA GLN A 309 12.45 48.33 33.26
C GLN A 309 12.21 46.85 32.95
N ILE A 310 13.19 46.21 32.30
CA ILE A 310 13.15 44.77 32.00
C ILE A 310 13.56 44.03 33.27
N SER A 311 12.68 43.18 33.78
CA SER A 311 12.95 42.33 34.94
C SER A 311 13.73 41.05 34.56
N GLU A 312 14.37 40.39 35.52
CA GLU A 312 15.11 39.14 35.27
C GLU A 312 14.21 38.01 34.77
N ASP A 313 12.96 37.95 35.25
CA ASP A 313 11.96 36.95 34.84
C ASP A 313 11.53 37.09 33.36
N GLU A 314 11.79 38.25 32.74
CA GLU A 314 11.48 38.51 31.33
C GLU A 314 12.61 38.13 30.38
N ILE A 315 13.79 37.73 30.88
CA ILE A 315 14.95 37.39 30.07
C ILE A 315 14.81 35.95 29.56
N PRO A 316 14.62 35.73 28.25
CA PRO A 316 14.37 34.39 27.73
C PRO A 316 15.64 33.53 27.60
N PHE A 317 16.81 34.15 27.51
CA PHE A 317 18.10 33.49 27.34
C PHE A 317 19.28 34.44 27.57
N ASP A 318 20.46 33.86 27.78
CA ASP A 318 21.72 34.59 27.91
C ASP A 318 22.17 35.21 26.57
N ILE A 319 22.74 36.40 26.66
CA ILE A 319 23.34 37.16 25.56
C ILE A 319 24.80 37.51 25.90
N PRO A 320 25.66 37.86 24.93
CA PRO A 320 27.02 38.31 25.18
C PRO A 320 27.10 39.49 26.16
N GLU A 321 28.19 39.60 26.92
CA GLU A 321 28.36 40.64 27.95
C GLU A 321 28.30 42.08 27.40
N ASN A 322 28.71 42.27 26.14
CA ASN A 322 28.65 43.55 25.44
C ASN A 322 27.25 43.87 24.85
N TRP A 323 26.29 42.93 24.91
CA TRP A 323 24.91 43.14 24.45
C TRP A 323 24.01 43.60 25.61
N LYS A 324 22.84 44.17 25.28
CA LYS A 324 21.87 44.65 26.29
C LYS A 324 20.44 44.47 25.81
N TRP A 325 19.58 43.90 26.66
CA TRP A 325 18.14 43.86 26.43
C TRP A 325 17.53 45.26 26.42
N ALA A 326 16.64 45.52 25.47
CA ALA A 326 15.93 46.79 25.34
C ALA A 326 14.49 46.55 24.87
N ARG A 327 13.55 47.41 25.30
CA ARG A 327 12.16 47.36 24.83
C ARG A 327 12.11 47.90 23.40
N LEU A 328 11.38 47.27 22.48
CA LEU A 328 11.32 47.71 21.08
C LEU A 328 10.88 49.19 20.94
N GLY A 329 9.88 49.62 21.72
CA GLY A 329 9.44 51.02 21.74
C GLY A 329 10.53 52.02 22.16
N SER A 330 11.54 51.59 22.92
CA SER A 330 12.69 52.45 23.23
C SER A 330 13.58 52.72 22.01
N LEU A 331 13.58 51.82 21.01
CA LEU A 331 14.46 51.86 19.84
C LEU A 331 13.83 52.50 18.59
N ILE A 332 12.51 52.47 18.46
CA ILE A 332 11.79 52.96 17.26
C ILE A 332 10.98 54.23 17.55
N THR A 333 10.69 55.04 16.53
CA THR A 333 9.92 56.30 16.62
C THR A 333 8.64 56.25 15.81
#